data_AF-A0A0L0V212-F1
#
_entry.id   AF-A0A0L0V212-F1
#
_cell.length_a   1.000
_cell.length_b   1.000
_cell.length_c   1.000
_cell.angle_alpha   90.00
_cell.angle_beta   90.00
_cell.angle_gamma   90.00
#
_symmetry.space_group_name_H-M   'P 1'
#
loop_
_entity.id
_entity.type
_entity.pdbx_description
1 polymer ?
#
loop_
_entity_poly.entity_id
_entity_poly.type
_entity_poly.pdbx_seq_one_letter_code
_entity_poly.pdbx_strand_id
1 'polypeptide(L)'
;MPFVSKNNLASKATSDQAQQSTSSSSATIRTPSSILPANGIQNQPKAPSRPGNSNNIIVNKRQQGNPVLTLIKSVPWEFGETISDYQLNQTTGSLFLSLKYHRLHPDYLDTRLKELNKAYDLKILLCLCDSDDHELVLKDITKTCMVNEFTLMVGWSNSEIARYIQLFKSFEKRPPDLIKEKIDDDYISKLTSVLTTVRGLNKTDVLTLATNFRSFRQIVEASPSELALCPGLGEKKVKRLLEAFNSDFRNFPKDNESIEN
;
A
#
# COMPACT_ATOMS: atom_id res chain seq x y z
N MET A 1 32.16 47.08 16.47
CA MET A 1 33.43 47.79 16.76
C MET A 1 33.27 48.54 18.08
N PRO A 2 34.32 48.78 18.87
CA PRO A 2 35.41 47.90 19.36
C PRO A 2 35.46 47.94 20.93
N PHE A 3 36.13 47.05 21.66
CA PHE A 3 37.54 47.08 22.10
C PHE A 3 37.72 45.84 23.03
N VAL A 4 38.51 44.80 22.74
CA VAL A 4 39.98 44.64 22.80
C VAL A 4 40.58 44.61 24.22
N SER A 5 40.95 43.38 24.62
CA SER A 5 42.15 42.87 25.32
C SER A 5 42.59 43.34 26.70
N LYS A 6 42.85 42.36 27.58
CA LYS A 6 44.18 42.15 28.21
C LYS A 6 44.55 40.66 28.32
N ASN A 7 45.75 40.35 27.83
CA ASN A 7 46.58 39.14 27.99
C ASN A 7 46.96 38.92 29.48
N ASN A 8 47.01 37.69 30.03
CA ASN A 8 47.88 36.51 29.81
C ASN A 8 49.18 36.54 30.65
N LEU A 9 49.52 35.39 31.28
CA LEU A 9 50.77 34.93 31.95
C LEU A 9 50.44 34.27 33.32
N ALA A 10 51.02 33.16 33.79
CA ALA A 10 51.65 31.94 33.27
C ALA A 10 52.01 31.06 34.50
N SER A 11 52.49 29.84 34.24
CA SER A 11 53.23 28.88 35.08
C SER A 11 52.41 27.80 35.82
N LYS A 12 52.51 26.50 35.40
CA LYS A 12 53.48 25.41 35.76
C LYS A 12 53.11 24.79 37.13
N ALA A 13 53.08 23.49 37.44
CA ALA A 13 53.68 22.24 36.95
C ALA A 13 52.82 21.06 37.52
N THR A 14 52.56 19.98 36.78
CA THR A 14 53.23 18.65 36.81
C THR A 14 52.96 17.77 38.05
N SER A 15 52.76 16.47 37.76
CA SER A 15 52.91 15.26 38.58
C SER A 15 51.80 14.91 39.57
N ASP A 16 51.53 13.67 39.94
CA ASP A 16 51.60 12.33 39.33
C ASP A 16 51.07 11.41 40.46
N GLN A 17 50.58 10.22 40.11
CA GLN A 17 50.47 9.02 40.96
C GLN A 17 49.35 8.83 42.03
N ALA A 18 48.73 7.64 41.85
CA ALA A 18 48.53 6.53 42.79
C ALA A 18 47.19 6.35 43.54
N GLN A 19 46.52 5.23 43.17
CA GLN A 19 45.98 4.12 43.99
C GLN A 19 45.05 4.47 45.20
N GLN A 20 43.94 3.78 45.51
CA GLN A 20 43.63 2.34 45.45
C GLN A 20 42.15 2.10 45.86
N SER A 21 41.53 1.02 45.32
CA SER A 21 40.49 0.11 45.88
C SER A 21 39.27 0.66 46.65
N THR A 22 38.03 0.26 46.35
CA THR A 22 37.42 -1.05 46.73
C THR A 22 36.22 -1.38 45.82
N SER A 23 36.29 -2.45 45.01
CA SER A 23 35.61 -3.75 45.22
C SER A 23 34.11 -3.73 45.55
N SER A 24 33.27 -4.10 44.59
CA SER A 24 32.24 -5.14 44.82
C SER A 24 31.96 -5.90 43.51
N SER A 25 32.18 -7.21 43.60
CA SER A 25 32.05 -8.20 42.54
C SER A 25 30.67 -8.84 42.57
N SER A 26 30.14 -9.20 41.40
CA SER A 26 29.23 -10.35 41.16
C SER A 26 28.94 -10.42 39.66
N ALA A 27 28.91 -11.52 38.93
CA ALA A 27 29.45 -12.86 39.05
C ALA A 27 29.35 -13.43 37.62
N THR A 28 30.43 -14.03 37.12
CA THR A 28 30.50 -14.66 35.78
C THR A 28 29.89 -16.05 35.82
N ILE A 29 29.03 -16.38 34.84
CA ILE A 29 28.74 -17.78 34.47
C ILE A 29 29.05 -17.96 32.98
N ARG A 30 29.75 -19.06 32.70
CA ARG A 30 30.46 -19.42 31.47
C ARG A 30 29.55 -19.95 30.37
N THR A 31 29.98 -19.71 29.14
CA THR A 31 29.57 -20.33 27.87
C THR A 31 29.94 -21.82 27.79
N PRO A 32 29.25 -22.56 26.90
CA PRO A 32 29.92 -23.55 26.05
C PRO A 32 29.76 -23.22 24.55
N SER A 33 30.69 -23.75 23.79
CA SER A 33 31.05 -23.41 22.42
C SER A 33 30.23 -24.12 21.33
N SER A 34 30.13 -23.43 20.19
CA SER A 34 30.20 -23.93 18.79
C SER A 34 29.22 -25.01 18.29
N ILE A 35 28.22 -24.58 17.51
CA ILE A 35 27.81 -25.23 16.25
C ILE A 35 27.49 -24.11 15.23
N LEU A 36 28.23 -24.08 14.11
CA LEU A 36 27.95 -23.23 12.95
C LEU A 36 26.79 -23.84 12.14
N PRO A 37 25.74 -23.09 11.77
CA PRO A 37 24.90 -23.45 10.65
C PRO A 37 25.42 -22.81 9.36
N ALA A 38 25.47 -23.62 8.32
CA ALA A 38 25.96 -23.33 6.99
C ALA A 38 25.38 -22.06 6.37
N ASN A 39 26.24 -21.30 5.68
CA ASN A 39 25.89 -20.21 4.79
C ASN A 39 24.94 -20.69 3.68
N GLY A 40 23.64 -20.52 3.88
CA GLY A 40 22.69 -20.37 2.79
C GLY A 40 22.84 -18.95 2.25
N ILE A 41 23.35 -18.80 1.02
CA ILE A 41 23.36 -17.52 0.31
C ILE A 41 21.90 -17.15 0.00
N GLN A 42 21.24 -16.45 0.92
CA GLN A 42 20.05 -15.67 0.59
C GLN A 42 20.52 -14.38 -0.08
N ASN A 43 20.50 -14.37 -1.41
CA ASN A 43 20.63 -13.15 -2.21
C ASN A 43 19.36 -12.29 -1.99
N GLN A 44 19.28 -11.58 -0.87
CA GLN A 44 18.32 -10.49 -0.73
C GLN A 44 18.82 -9.26 -1.51
N PRO A 45 17.94 -8.52 -2.20
CA PRO A 45 18.23 -7.21 -2.77
C PRO A 45 18.86 -6.28 -1.73
N LYS A 46 20.17 -6.02 -1.82
CA LYS A 46 20.80 -4.97 -1.01
C LYS A 46 20.57 -3.63 -1.70
N ALA A 47 19.58 -2.89 -1.21
CA ALA A 47 19.42 -1.48 -1.53
C ALA A 47 20.71 -0.70 -1.14
N PRO A 48 21.06 0.39 -1.86
CA PRO A 48 22.23 1.20 -1.53
C PRO A 48 22.14 1.73 -0.07
N SER A 49 23.26 1.64 0.66
CA SER A 49 23.34 1.92 2.09
C SER A 49 23.07 3.40 2.38
N ARG A 50 21.99 3.69 3.11
CA ARG A 50 21.67 5.04 3.60
C ARG A 50 22.28 5.28 4.99
N PRO A 51 22.85 6.45 5.28
CA PRO A 51 22.84 6.99 6.64
C PRO A 51 21.39 7.23 7.06
N GLY A 52 21.01 6.84 8.27
CA GLY A 52 19.61 6.74 8.71
C GLY A 52 18.77 8.02 8.55
N ASN A 53 17.47 7.82 8.28
CA ASN A 53 16.37 8.78 8.45
C ASN A 53 16.26 10.02 7.53
N SER A 54 16.89 10.07 6.36
CA SER A 54 16.50 11.09 5.37
C SER A 54 15.13 10.75 4.73
N ASN A 55 14.13 11.62 4.96
CA ASN A 55 12.80 11.53 4.33
C ASN A 55 12.83 12.04 2.86
N ASN A 56 14.02 12.20 2.28
CA ASN A 56 14.20 12.73 0.94
C ASN A 56 14.03 11.63 -0.11
N ILE A 57 13.48 11.99 -1.27
CA ILE A 57 13.59 11.17 -2.49
C ILE A 57 15.01 11.34 -3.03
N ILE A 58 15.68 10.24 -3.33
CA ILE A 58 17.00 10.30 -3.98
C ILE A 58 16.78 10.24 -5.48
N VAL A 59 17.24 11.26 -6.18
CA VAL A 59 17.11 11.42 -7.62
C VAL A 59 18.44 11.08 -8.27
N ASN A 60 18.41 10.23 -9.30
CA ASN A 60 19.60 9.97 -10.09
C ASN A 60 20.00 11.22 -10.89
N LYS A 61 21.30 11.51 -10.99
CA LYS A 61 21.83 12.61 -11.82
C LYS A 61 21.40 12.53 -13.30
N ARG A 62 21.07 11.34 -13.82
CA ARG A 62 20.50 11.15 -15.16
C ARG A 62 19.17 11.87 -15.36
N GLN A 63 18.43 12.14 -14.28
CA GLN A 63 17.16 12.89 -14.32
C GLN A 63 17.36 14.41 -14.18
N GLN A 64 18.61 14.89 -14.15
CA GLN A 64 18.89 16.32 -14.14
C GLN A 64 18.30 16.97 -15.41
N GLY A 65 17.52 18.04 -15.20
CA GLY A 65 16.83 18.75 -16.28
C GLY A 65 15.45 18.18 -16.65
N ASN A 66 15.02 17.06 -16.04
CA ASN A 66 13.67 16.54 -16.25
C ASN A 66 12.62 17.52 -15.67
N PRO A 67 11.62 17.99 -16.46
CA PRO A 67 10.61 18.95 -16.00
C PRO A 67 9.79 18.44 -14.81
N VAL A 68 9.65 17.12 -14.65
CA VAL A 68 8.96 16.49 -13.50
C VAL A 68 9.54 16.96 -12.17
N LEU A 69 10.87 17.18 -12.09
CA LEU A 69 11.54 17.61 -10.85
C LEU A 69 11.02 18.95 -10.33
N THR A 70 10.69 19.88 -11.21
CA THR A 70 10.16 21.20 -10.85
C THR A 70 8.74 21.14 -10.26
N LEU A 71 8.05 20.02 -10.49
CA LEU A 71 6.66 19.79 -10.08
C LEU A 71 6.57 18.96 -8.79
N ILE A 72 7.67 18.34 -8.34
CA ILE A 72 7.76 17.66 -7.04
C ILE A 72 7.99 18.72 -5.96
N LYS A 73 6.91 19.16 -5.31
CA LYS A 73 6.93 20.26 -4.33
C LYS A 73 6.56 19.84 -2.92
N SER A 74 5.71 18.82 -2.78
CA SER A 74 5.20 18.36 -1.48
C SER A 74 6.20 17.53 -0.69
N VAL A 75 7.29 17.08 -1.31
CA VAL A 75 8.25 16.14 -0.74
C VAL A 75 9.66 16.60 -1.07
N PRO A 76 10.59 16.63 -0.10
CA PRO A 76 11.98 16.99 -0.37
C PRO A 76 12.68 15.92 -1.21
N TRP A 77 13.57 16.35 -2.08
CA TRP A 77 14.38 15.47 -2.91
C TRP A 77 15.79 16.03 -3.05
N GLU A 78 16.75 15.14 -3.26
CA GLU A 78 18.16 15.47 -3.46
C GLU A 78 18.77 14.58 -4.53
N PHE A 79 19.80 15.07 -5.22
CA PHE A 79 20.56 14.21 -6.12
C PHE A 79 21.47 13.29 -5.31
N GLY A 80 21.49 12.01 -5.69
CA GLY A 80 22.36 11.03 -5.08
C GLY A 80 22.67 9.88 -6.04
N GLU A 81 23.52 8.97 -5.57
CA GLU A 81 23.85 7.76 -6.30
C GLU A 81 22.77 6.70 -6.06
N THR A 82 22.05 6.33 -7.11
CA THR A 82 21.00 5.31 -7.07
C THR A 82 20.88 4.63 -8.42
N ILE A 83 20.47 3.36 -8.45
CA ILE A 83 20.26 2.61 -9.71
C ILE A 83 18.96 3.05 -10.38
N SER A 84 17.93 3.35 -9.57
CA SER A 84 16.63 3.87 -10.02
C SER A 84 16.74 5.30 -10.54
N ASP A 85 15.72 5.81 -11.22
CA ASP A 85 15.66 7.22 -11.61
C ASP A 85 15.19 8.08 -10.42
N TYR A 86 14.18 7.58 -9.69
CA TYR A 86 13.76 8.12 -8.40
C TYR A 86 13.66 6.99 -7.37
N GLN A 87 14.48 7.06 -6.35
CA GLN A 87 14.43 6.16 -5.21
C GLN A 87 13.51 6.76 -4.15
N LEU A 88 12.33 6.16 -4.00
CA LEU A 88 11.26 6.68 -3.14
C LEU A 88 11.53 6.32 -1.68
N ASN A 89 11.87 5.05 -1.41
CA ASN A 89 12.26 4.58 -0.09
C ASN A 89 13.42 3.56 -0.19
N GLN A 90 13.67 2.79 0.86
CA GLN A 90 14.73 1.78 0.84
C GLN A 90 14.39 0.58 -0.05
N THR A 91 13.13 0.18 -0.13
CA THR A 91 12.66 -1.04 -0.82
C THR A 91 11.94 -0.76 -2.15
N THR A 92 11.77 0.51 -2.52
CA THR A 92 10.97 0.99 -3.65
C THR A 92 11.80 1.92 -4.52
N GLY A 93 12.00 1.49 -5.76
CA GLY A 93 12.66 2.26 -6.81
C GLY A 93 11.72 2.48 -7.98
N SER A 94 11.85 3.62 -8.63
CA SER A 94 11.08 3.93 -9.84
C SER A 94 11.97 4.34 -11.00
N LEU A 95 11.58 3.92 -12.20
CA LEU A 95 12.14 4.37 -13.48
C LEU A 95 11.19 5.37 -14.13
N PHE A 96 11.73 6.26 -14.94
CA PHE A 96 10.97 7.19 -15.76
C PHE A 96 11.19 6.91 -17.24
N LEU A 97 10.09 6.83 -17.99
CA LEU A 97 10.11 6.63 -19.43
C LEU A 97 9.09 7.56 -20.10
N SER A 98 9.50 8.27 -21.14
CA SER A 98 8.59 8.94 -22.08
C SER A 98 8.33 8.01 -23.27
N LEU A 99 7.10 7.98 -23.79
CA LEU A 99 6.78 7.19 -24.98
C LEU A 99 7.54 7.69 -26.20
N LYS A 100 7.69 9.00 -26.37
CA LYS A 100 8.57 9.58 -27.40
C LYS A 100 9.99 9.06 -27.25
N TYR A 101 10.55 9.08 -26.04
CA TYR A 101 11.92 8.58 -25.82
C TYR A 101 12.05 7.08 -26.11
N HIS A 102 11.07 6.27 -25.71
CA HIS A 102 11.07 4.83 -25.97
C HIS A 102 11.06 4.51 -27.47
N ARG A 103 10.34 5.30 -28.28
CA ARG A 103 10.35 5.15 -29.74
C ARG A 103 11.71 5.43 -30.36
N LEU A 104 12.45 6.41 -29.83
CA LEU A 104 13.81 6.71 -30.29
C LEU A 104 14.82 5.65 -29.81
N HIS A 105 14.59 5.06 -28.64
CA HIS A 105 15.51 4.12 -27.98
C HIS A 105 14.76 2.92 -27.39
N PRO A 106 14.34 1.94 -28.22
CA PRO A 106 13.56 0.79 -27.76
C PRO A 106 14.32 -0.09 -26.76
N ASP A 107 15.63 -0.31 -26.97
CA ASP A 107 16.47 -1.17 -26.12
C ASP A 107 16.76 -0.60 -24.72
N TYR A 108 16.49 0.70 -24.52
CA TYR A 108 16.75 1.37 -23.24
C TYR A 108 15.95 0.74 -22.10
N LEU A 109 14.68 0.43 -22.34
CA LEU A 109 13.78 -0.04 -21.28
C LEU A 109 14.25 -1.40 -20.74
N ASP A 110 14.50 -2.36 -21.63
CA ASP A 110 14.92 -3.71 -21.24
C ASP A 110 16.24 -3.70 -20.46
N THR A 111 17.16 -2.82 -20.84
CA THR A 111 18.44 -2.65 -20.13
C THR A 111 18.20 -2.14 -18.71
N ARG A 112 17.37 -1.09 -18.54
CA ARG A 112 17.10 -0.50 -17.24
C ARG A 112 16.28 -1.40 -16.33
N LEU A 113 15.34 -2.18 -16.87
CA LEU A 113 14.58 -3.18 -16.11
C LEU A 113 15.52 -4.23 -15.52
N LYS A 114 16.47 -4.76 -16.30
CA LYS A 114 17.45 -5.75 -15.84
C LYS A 114 18.34 -5.21 -14.73
N GLU A 115 18.80 -3.97 -14.85
CA GLU A 115 19.62 -3.30 -13.82
C GLU A 115 18.87 -3.16 -12.49
N LEU A 116 17.57 -2.82 -12.54
CA LEU A 116 16.78 -2.52 -11.35
C LEU A 116 16.13 -3.77 -10.71
N ASN A 117 15.96 -4.86 -11.46
CA ASN A 117 15.14 -6.02 -11.05
C ASN A 117 15.55 -6.62 -9.68
N LYS A 118 16.84 -6.59 -9.35
CA LYS A 118 17.38 -7.15 -8.10
C LYS A 118 17.70 -6.10 -7.02
N ALA A 119 17.35 -4.84 -7.24
CA ALA A 119 17.73 -3.74 -6.36
C ALA A 119 16.62 -3.32 -5.36
N TYR A 120 15.36 -3.60 -5.70
CA TYR A 120 14.19 -3.15 -4.94
C TYR A 120 13.10 -4.23 -4.92
N ASP A 121 12.33 -4.28 -3.84
CA ASP A 121 11.18 -5.17 -3.70
C ASP A 121 10.01 -4.66 -4.56
N LEU A 122 9.69 -3.37 -4.42
CA LEU A 122 8.69 -2.70 -5.26
C LEU A 122 9.37 -1.91 -6.38
N LYS A 123 9.11 -2.33 -7.61
CA LYS A 123 9.69 -1.73 -8.82
C LYS A 123 8.58 -1.07 -9.62
N ILE A 124 8.71 0.23 -9.84
CA ILE A 124 7.68 1.02 -10.53
C ILE A 124 8.26 1.57 -11.84
N LEU A 125 7.53 1.42 -12.94
CA LEU A 125 7.81 2.15 -14.17
C LEU A 125 6.80 3.30 -14.30
N LEU A 126 7.28 4.53 -14.18
CA LEU A 126 6.51 5.74 -14.45
C LEU A 126 6.61 6.05 -15.94
N CYS A 127 5.52 5.84 -16.68
CA CYS A 127 5.46 6.05 -18.11
C CYS A 127 4.68 7.33 -18.44
N LEU A 128 5.35 8.31 -19.04
CA LEU A 128 4.73 9.52 -19.57
C LEU A 128 4.19 9.24 -20.98
N CYS A 129 2.87 9.32 -21.13
CA CYS A 129 2.16 9.22 -22.41
C CYS A 129 2.15 10.57 -23.13
N ASP A 130 3.21 10.84 -23.90
CA ASP A 130 3.44 12.11 -24.61
C ASP A 130 3.32 12.01 -26.14
N SER A 131 2.63 10.97 -26.63
CA SER A 131 2.42 10.67 -28.04
C SER A 131 0.98 10.18 -28.28
N ASP A 132 0.40 10.53 -29.43
CA ASP A 132 -0.98 10.15 -29.77
C ASP A 132 -1.09 8.65 -30.09
N ASP A 133 -0.10 8.07 -30.76
CA ASP A 133 -0.02 6.64 -31.09
C ASP A 133 0.49 5.77 -29.91
N HIS A 134 -0.18 5.82 -28.76
CA HIS A 134 0.29 5.18 -27.52
C HIS A 134 -0.18 3.74 -27.34
N GLU A 135 -1.26 3.31 -27.98
CA GLU A 135 -1.92 2.02 -27.70
C GLU A 135 -1.02 0.80 -27.89
N LEU A 136 -0.41 0.66 -29.08
CA LEU A 136 0.47 -0.48 -29.39
C LEU A 136 1.72 -0.46 -28.51
N VAL A 137 2.31 0.73 -28.33
CA VAL A 137 3.54 0.89 -27.55
C VAL A 137 3.31 0.59 -26.08
N LEU A 138 2.21 1.08 -25.50
CA LEU A 138 1.84 0.77 -24.11
C LEU A 138 1.50 -0.70 -23.91
N LYS A 139 0.87 -1.35 -24.90
CA LYS A 139 0.61 -2.80 -24.85
C LYS A 139 1.92 -3.57 -24.72
N ASP A 140 2.92 -3.23 -25.52
CA ASP A 140 4.23 -3.89 -25.50
C ASP A 140 4.99 -3.58 -24.19
N ILE A 141 5.02 -2.31 -23.76
CA ILE A 141 5.60 -1.91 -22.46
C ILE A 141 4.92 -2.66 -21.31
N THR A 142 3.59 -2.77 -21.32
CA THR A 142 2.83 -3.47 -20.27
C THR A 142 3.24 -4.93 -20.20
N LYS A 143 3.34 -5.61 -21.35
CA LYS A 143 3.82 -6.99 -21.42
C LYS A 143 5.22 -7.12 -20.84
N THR A 144 6.13 -6.22 -21.22
CA THR A 144 7.51 -6.20 -20.71
C THR A 144 7.55 -5.96 -19.19
N CYS A 145 6.77 -5.03 -18.66
CA CYS A 145 6.66 -4.80 -17.22
C CYS A 145 6.15 -6.02 -16.46
N MET A 146 5.10 -6.68 -16.98
CA MET A 146 4.54 -7.88 -16.36
C MET A 146 5.56 -9.01 -16.26
N VAL A 147 6.32 -9.27 -17.34
CA VAL A 147 7.34 -10.33 -17.36
C VAL A 147 8.49 -10.04 -16.38
N ASN A 148 8.81 -8.77 -16.15
CA ASN A 148 9.90 -8.36 -15.25
C ASN A 148 9.43 -8.02 -13.82
N GLU A 149 8.16 -8.24 -13.50
CA GLU A 149 7.55 -7.93 -12.19
C GLU A 149 7.64 -6.44 -11.81
N PHE A 150 7.35 -5.56 -12.77
CA PHE A 150 7.23 -4.11 -12.55
C PHE A 150 5.77 -3.68 -12.51
N THR A 151 5.45 -2.77 -11.60
CA THR A 151 4.18 -2.04 -11.61
C THR A 151 4.28 -0.87 -12.59
N LEU A 152 3.50 -0.92 -13.67
CA LEU A 152 3.39 0.18 -14.63
C LEU A 152 2.41 1.25 -14.11
N MET A 153 2.85 2.50 -14.08
CA MET A 153 2.05 3.68 -13.75
C MET A 153 2.13 4.66 -14.91
N VAL A 154 1.03 4.84 -15.63
CA VAL A 154 0.96 5.74 -16.79
C VAL A 154 0.44 7.11 -16.35
N GLY A 155 1.07 8.19 -16.83
CA GLY A 155 0.59 9.56 -16.67
C GLY A 155 0.54 10.30 -18.01
N TRP A 156 -0.43 11.19 -18.17
CA TRP A 156 -0.67 11.99 -19.37
C TRP A 156 -0.03 13.38 -19.31
N SER A 157 0.60 13.69 -18.17
CA SER A 157 1.31 14.95 -17.98
C SER A 157 2.45 14.81 -16.98
N ASN A 158 3.45 15.69 -17.08
CA ASN A 158 4.54 15.75 -16.11
C ASN A 158 4.01 16.00 -14.67
N SER A 159 2.91 16.73 -14.54
CA SER A 159 2.24 16.98 -13.26
C SER A 159 1.69 15.71 -12.61
N GLU A 160 1.10 14.80 -13.41
CA GLU A 160 0.61 13.52 -12.91
C GLU A 160 1.76 12.62 -12.46
N ILE A 161 2.83 12.52 -13.27
CA ILE A 161 4.01 11.74 -12.91
C ILE A 161 4.62 12.27 -11.59
N ALA A 162 4.79 13.58 -11.47
CA ALA A 162 5.26 14.20 -10.23
C ALA A 162 4.32 13.91 -9.06
N ARG A 163 3.00 13.91 -9.29
CA ARG A 163 2.01 13.60 -8.26
C ARG A 163 2.13 12.16 -7.78
N TYR A 164 2.34 11.20 -8.68
CA TYR A 164 2.54 9.79 -8.32
C TYR A 164 3.79 9.61 -7.47
N ILE A 165 4.92 10.21 -7.86
CA ILE A 165 6.17 10.17 -7.09
C ILE A 165 5.95 10.68 -5.66
N GLN A 166 5.28 11.84 -5.53
CA GLN A 166 4.94 12.43 -4.23
C GLN A 166 4.01 11.53 -3.42
N LEU A 167 3.03 10.89 -4.07
CA LEU A 167 2.08 10.02 -3.43
C LEU A 167 2.78 8.80 -2.83
N PHE A 168 3.57 8.07 -3.62
CA PHE A 168 4.32 6.91 -3.14
C PHE A 168 5.19 7.25 -1.93
N LYS A 169 5.89 8.39 -1.96
CA LYS A 169 6.68 8.82 -0.81
C LYS A 169 5.84 9.18 0.41
N SER A 170 4.75 9.93 0.23
CA SER A 170 3.86 10.32 1.34
C SER A 170 3.15 9.13 2.01
N PHE A 171 3.02 8.02 1.29
CA PHE A 171 2.38 6.79 1.75
C PHE A 171 3.35 5.77 2.37
N GLU A 172 4.66 6.03 2.38
CA GLU A 172 5.67 5.10 2.91
C GLU A 172 5.37 4.61 4.33
N LYS A 173 4.81 5.48 5.18
CA LYS A 173 4.47 5.17 6.59
C LYS A 173 2.96 5.15 6.86
N ARG A 174 2.12 5.25 5.83
CA ARG A 174 0.66 5.26 6.02
C ARG A 174 0.14 3.83 6.22
N PRO A 175 -0.67 3.58 7.27
CA PRO A 175 -1.31 2.29 7.44
C PRO A 175 -2.33 2.04 6.31
N PRO A 176 -2.71 0.77 6.05
CA PRO A 176 -3.65 0.41 4.99
C PRO A 176 -5.11 0.79 5.29
N ASP A 177 -5.37 1.74 6.19
CA ASP A 177 -6.72 2.06 6.66
C ASP A 177 -7.60 2.69 5.57
N LEU A 178 -7.01 3.31 4.55
CA LEU A 178 -7.76 3.81 3.38
C LEU A 178 -8.34 2.70 2.50
N ILE A 179 -7.72 1.52 2.49
CA ILE A 179 -8.16 0.38 1.66
C ILE A 179 -8.94 -0.66 2.45
N LYS A 180 -8.96 -0.57 3.78
CA LYS A 180 -9.80 -1.43 4.61
C LYS A 180 -11.26 -1.07 4.42
N GLU A 181 -12.11 -2.09 4.38
CA GLU A 181 -13.55 -1.92 4.44
C GLU A 181 -13.93 -1.22 5.75
N LYS A 182 -14.65 -0.11 5.64
CA LYS A 182 -15.23 0.58 6.79
C LYS A 182 -16.57 -0.09 7.09
N ILE A 183 -16.55 -1.07 7.97
CA ILE A 183 -17.77 -1.66 8.49
C ILE A 183 -18.25 -0.73 9.63
N ASP A 184 -19.41 -0.10 9.42
CA ASP A 184 -20.07 0.61 10.52
C ASP A 184 -20.50 -0.42 11.56
N ASP A 185 -20.04 -0.26 12.81
CA ASP A 185 -20.27 -1.24 13.88
C ASP A 185 -21.71 -1.19 14.45
N ASP A 186 -22.52 -0.26 13.96
CA ASP A 186 -23.91 -0.07 14.38
C ASP A 186 -24.83 -1.21 13.92
N TYR A 187 -25.79 -1.59 14.77
CA TYR A 187 -26.73 -2.68 14.51
C TYR A 187 -27.56 -2.41 13.25
N ILE A 188 -28.05 -1.19 13.05
CA ILE A 188 -28.87 -0.85 11.89
C ILE A 188 -28.05 -0.92 10.60
N SER A 189 -26.77 -0.54 10.64
CA SER A 189 -25.86 -0.64 9.50
C SER A 189 -25.60 -2.09 9.10
N LYS A 190 -25.36 -2.98 10.09
CA LYS A 190 -25.22 -4.42 9.87
C LYS A 190 -26.50 -5.06 9.33
N LEU A 191 -27.64 -4.73 9.93
CA LEU A 191 -28.95 -5.22 9.49
C LEU A 191 -29.28 -4.76 8.07
N THR A 192 -28.95 -3.51 7.74
CA THR A 192 -29.10 -2.96 6.38
C THR A 192 -28.22 -3.69 5.39
N SER A 193 -26.94 -3.91 5.72
CA SER A 193 -26.01 -4.67 4.87
C SER A 193 -26.54 -6.07 4.58
N VAL A 194 -26.99 -6.80 5.62
CA VAL A 194 -27.52 -8.17 5.48
C VAL A 194 -28.80 -8.19 4.64
N LEU A 195 -29.81 -7.40 4.99
CA LEU A 195 -31.11 -7.48 4.33
C LEU A 195 -31.07 -6.92 2.90
N THR A 196 -30.26 -5.90 2.62
CA THR A 196 -30.15 -5.35 1.24
C THR A 196 -29.43 -6.28 0.26
N THR A 197 -28.85 -7.40 0.73
CA THR A 197 -28.38 -8.47 -0.18
C THR A 197 -29.55 -9.15 -0.92
N VAL A 198 -30.75 -9.17 -0.34
CA VAL A 198 -31.94 -9.74 -0.97
C VAL A 198 -32.45 -8.79 -2.05
N ARG A 199 -32.56 -9.30 -3.28
CA ARG A 199 -32.87 -8.49 -4.47
C ARG A 199 -34.18 -7.71 -4.32
N GLY A 200 -34.06 -6.39 -4.34
CA GLY A 200 -35.19 -5.46 -4.34
C GLY A 200 -35.64 -4.99 -2.95
N LEU A 201 -34.89 -5.30 -1.90
CA LEU A 201 -35.01 -4.61 -0.61
C LEU A 201 -34.14 -3.37 -0.59
N ASN A 202 -34.72 -2.27 -0.10
CA ASN A 202 -34.06 -0.99 0.06
C ASN A 202 -33.80 -0.68 1.54
N LYS A 203 -32.96 0.34 1.82
CA LYS A 203 -32.70 0.82 3.18
C LYS A 203 -33.98 1.18 3.95
N THR A 204 -34.96 1.76 3.26
CA THR A 204 -36.27 2.10 3.85
C THR A 204 -37.04 0.85 4.30
N ASP A 205 -37.00 -0.23 3.52
CA ASP A 205 -37.67 -1.48 3.88
C ASP A 205 -37.01 -2.10 5.12
N VAL A 206 -35.68 -2.03 5.20
CA VAL A 206 -34.93 -2.49 6.38
C VAL A 206 -35.28 -1.67 7.61
N LEU A 207 -35.39 -0.35 7.50
CA LEU A 207 -35.80 0.50 8.62
C LEU A 207 -37.22 0.15 9.09
N THR A 208 -38.15 -0.08 8.16
CA THR A 208 -39.50 -0.55 8.49
C THR A 208 -39.46 -1.89 9.22
N LEU A 209 -38.68 -2.86 8.73
CA LEU A 209 -38.53 -4.16 9.38
C LEU A 209 -37.89 -4.04 10.76
N ALA A 210 -36.86 -3.22 10.92
CA ALA A 210 -36.18 -2.97 12.19
C ALA A 210 -37.07 -2.26 13.22
N THR A 211 -38.05 -1.46 12.76
CA THR A 211 -38.99 -0.76 13.64
C THR A 211 -40.15 -1.67 14.08
N ASN A 212 -40.64 -2.54 13.19
CA ASN A 212 -41.77 -3.43 13.48
C ASN A 212 -41.34 -4.72 14.19
N PHE A 213 -40.12 -5.20 13.95
CA PHE A 213 -39.57 -6.41 14.55
C PHE A 213 -38.41 -6.08 15.49
N ARG A 214 -38.39 -6.69 16.67
CA ARG A 214 -37.39 -6.37 17.71
C ARG A 214 -36.00 -6.93 17.42
N SER A 215 -35.90 -7.98 16.62
CA SER A 215 -34.64 -8.66 16.34
C SER A 215 -34.62 -9.26 14.93
N PHE A 216 -33.42 -9.44 14.39
CA PHE A 216 -33.23 -10.16 13.12
C PHE A 216 -33.85 -11.56 13.13
N ARG A 217 -33.74 -12.28 14.26
CA ARG A 217 -34.38 -13.58 14.43
C ARG A 217 -35.88 -13.52 14.18
N GLN A 218 -36.55 -12.52 14.77
CA GLN A 218 -37.99 -12.36 14.61
C GLN A 218 -38.38 -12.00 13.17
N ILE A 219 -37.52 -11.29 12.43
CA ILE A 219 -37.73 -11.02 11.00
C ILE A 219 -37.67 -12.31 10.18
N VAL A 220 -36.73 -13.22 10.52
CA VAL A 220 -36.54 -14.50 9.83
C VAL A 220 -37.67 -15.49 10.13
N GLU A 221 -38.11 -15.57 11.38
CA GLU A 221 -39.18 -16.47 11.83
C GLU A 221 -40.60 -15.92 11.56
N ALA A 222 -40.73 -14.68 11.08
CA ALA A 222 -42.02 -14.04 10.82
C ALA A 222 -42.83 -14.77 9.74
N SER A 223 -44.15 -14.84 9.95
CA SER A 223 -45.05 -15.40 8.95
C SER A 223 -45.17 -14.48 7.72
N PRO A 224 -45.54 -15.01 6.54
CA PRO A 224 -45.76 -14.20 5.34
C PRO A 224 -46.77 -13.06 5.55
N SER A 225 -47.80 -13.34 6.36
CA SER A 225 -48.84 -12.36 6.71
C SER A 225 -48.26 -11.22 7.55
N GLU A 226 -47.47 -11.51 8.60
CA GLU A 226 -46.87 -10.48 9.45
C GLU A 226 -45.89 -9.58 8.68
N LEU A 227 -45.11 -10.14 7.76
CA LEU A 227 -44.24 -9.37 6.88
C LEU A 227 -45.05 -8.47 5.94
N ALA A 228 -46.20 -8.93 5.44
CA ALA A 228 -47.08 -8.15 4.58
C ALA A 228 -47.79 -6.98 5.30
N LEU A 229 -47.92 -7.02 6.64
CA LEU A 229 -48.43 -5.90 7.43
C LEU A 229 -47.44 -4.72 7.48
N CYS A 230 -46.16 -4.93 7.16
CA CYS A 230 -45.15 -3.87 7.20
C CYS A 230 -45.38 -2.85 6.07
N PRO A 231 -45.47 -1.54 6.39
CA PRO A 231 -45.76 -0.52 5.40
C PRO A 231 -44.65 -0.45 4.33
N GLY A 232 -45.05 -0.50 3.06
CA GLY A 232 -44.13 -0.42 1.91
C GLY A 232 -43.48 -1.75 1.50
N LEU A 233 -43.71 -2.83 2.26
CA LEU A 233 -43.22 -4.17 1.94
C LEU A 233 -44.25 -4.94 1.10
N GLY A 234 -44.21 -4.76 -0.22
CA GLY A 234 -45.12 -5.46 -1.14
C GLY A 234 -44.86 -6.97 -1.23
N GLU A 235 -45.86 -7.72 -1.70
CA GLU A 235 -45.84 -9.20 -1.78
C GLU A 235 -44.60 -9.77 -2.47
N LYS A 236 -44.11 -9.11 -3.53
CA LYS A 236 -42.90 -9.55 -4.25
C LYS A 236 -41.66 -9.50 -3.35
N LYS A 237 -41.55 -8.50 -2.46
CA LYS A 237 -40.43 -8.37 -1.51
C LYS A 237 -40.56 -9.41 -0.40
N VAL A 238 -41.77 -9.60 0.13
CA VAL A 238 -42.08 -10.62 1.14
C VAL A 238 -41.73 -12.02 0.62
N LYS A 239 -42.17 -12.37 -0.59
CA LYS A 239 -41.87 -13.66 -1.21
C LYS A 239 -40.36 -13.90 -1.34
N ARG A 240 -39.60 -12.87 -1.77
CA ARG A 240 -38.13 -12.96 -1.90
C ARG A 240 -37.42 -13.07 -0.56
N LEU A 241 -37.92 -12.39 0.47
CA LEU A 241 -37.40 -12.52 1.84
C LEU A 241 -37.58 -13.95 2.34
N LEU A 242 -38.78 -14.50 2.20
CA LEU A 242 -39.10 -15.86 2.63
C LEU A 242 -38.30 -16.90 1.86
N GLU A 243 -38.14 -16.71 0.55
CA GLU A 243 -37.27 -17.55 -0.28
C GLU A 243 -35.82 -17.45 0.20
N ALA A 244 -35.28 -16.25 0.42
CA ALA A 244 -33.92 -16.07 0.91
C ALA A 244 -33.67 -16.70 2.29
N PHE A 245 -34.68 -16.72 3.18
CA PHE A 245 -34.54 -17.29 4.52
C PHE A 245 -34.75 -18.80 4.59
N ASN A 246 -35.59 -19.36 3.73
CA ASN A 246 -36.04 -20.76 3.85
C ASN A 246 -35.60 -21.65 2.67
N SER A 247 -35.02 -21.10 1.62
CA SER A 247 -34.49 -21.90 0.52
C SER A 247 -33.33 -22.77 0.99
N ASP A 248 -33.32 -24.02 0.52
CA ASP A 248 -32.18 -24.90 0.68
C ASP A 248 -30.97 -24.34 -0.09
N PHE A 249 -29.78 -24.48 0.47
CA PHE A 249 -28.53 -24.14 -0.21
C PHE A 249 -28.23 -25.07 -1.39
N ARG A 250 -28.82 -26.27 -1.39
CA ARG A 250 -28.70 -27.24 -2.48
C ARG A 250 -29.82 -27.03 -3.48
N ASN A 251 -29.47 -26.69 -4.71
CA ASN A 251 -30.41 -26.67 -5.83
C ASN A 251 -30.80 -28.11 -6.19
N PHE A 252 -31.75 -28.68 -5.47
CA PHE A 252 -32.48 -29.83 -5.99
C PHE A 252 -33.40 -29.32 -7.11
N PRO A 253 -33.34 -29.89 -8.32
CA PRO A 253 -34.41 -29.71 -9.29
C PRO A 253 -35.72 -30.06 -8.58
N LYS A 254 -36.71 -29.17 -8.65
CA LYS A 254 -38.05 -29.52 -8.17
C LYS A 254 -38.57 -30.60 -9.11
N ASP A 255 -38.48 -31.86 -8.71
CA ASP A 255 -39.16 -32.95 -9.39
C ASP A 255 -40.65 -32.61 -9.37
N ASN A 256 -41.21 -32.41 -10.57
CA ASN A 256 -42.64 -32.28 -10.75
C ASN A 256 -43.27 -33.65 -10.47
N GLU A 257 -43.50 -33.98 -9.20
CA GLU A 257 -44.50 -35.00 -8.85
C GLU A 257 -45.89 -34.39 -9.03
N SER A 258 -46.30 -34.28 -10.29
CA SER A 258 -47.71 -34.33 -10.65
C SER A 258 -48.20 -35.75 -10.42
N ILE A 259 -48.97 -35.88 -9.35
CA ILE A 259 -49.91 -36.96 -9.04
C ILE A 259 -50.59 -37.46 -10.33
N GLU A 260 -50.33 -38.70 -10.73
CA GLU A 260 -51.25 -39.48 -11.58
C GLU A 260 -52.15 -40.33 -10.67
N ASN A 261 -53.44 -39.98 -10.71
CA ASN A 261 -54.66 -40.72 -10.33
C ASN A 261 -54.81 -41.29 -8.92
#